data_AF-A0A938XES0-F1
#
_entry.id   AF-A0A938XES0-F1
#
_cell.length_a   1.000
_cell.length_b   1.000
_cell.length_c   1.000
_cell.angle_alpha   90.00
_cell.angle_beta   90.00
_cell.angle_gamma   90.00
#
_symmetry.space_group_name_H-M   'P 1'
#
loop_
_entity.id
_entity.type
_entity.pdbx_description
1 polymer ?
#
loop_
_entity_poly.entity_id
_entity_poly.type
_entity_poly.pdbx_seq_one_letter_code
_entity_poly.pdbx_strand_id
1 'polypeptide(L)'
;MKKKTNVFLAALMCAALLAGCGGSDTGSGSGSSKDASEDKPSAAKADYSMEETVVADNDYYTITALGAEAGEDGECIMEFEFTNKTGYDLALDISSYNSYINRCYLEFGYVHWDEEESDICYADENSTYAGMIEAAGDDTDFPIGIGAPAGGSGTGKCIFPLPDGVSAAEELIFTPEIKPQHSDEDPSEPNATNPIAYEEIQAMNPEQEYTVYPTGLTADTVEFPSYEPGEGEQVVAETEQFIYVIGDLEEDEDGNFTLHTYFENRSAEPLSYNWDNISVNGYTSEDMYVNDAAHDLPAGRHTQGELSFRPDAEKTYGLAEGEALEELSFTLHVLHWVEADGYGSYQDLYNDTFTCSFGK
;
A
#
# COMPACT_ATOMS: atom_id res chain seq x y z
N MET A 1 -30.56 39.35 9.64
CA MET A 1 -31.94 39.52 9.10
C MET A 1 -31.88 39.48 7.58
N LYS A 2 -32.82 38.74 6.97
CA LYS A 2 -33.13 38.54 5.53
C LYS A 2 -32.59 37.28 4.88
N LYS A 3 -33.41 36.24 5.09
CA LYS A 3 -33.62 35.02 4.29
C LYS A 3 -33.76 35.32 2.80
N LYS A 4 -33.27 34.41 1.96
CA LYS A 4 -33.99 33.99 0.74
C LYS A 4 -33.84 32.47 0.54
N THR A 5 -34.93 31.81 0.89
CA THR A 5 -35.33 30.47 0.47
C THR A 5 -35.50 30.44 -1.04
N ASN A 6 -35.09 29.37 -1.71
CA ASN A 6 -35.69 28.91 -2.96
C ASN A 6 -35.76 27.38 -2.93
N VAL A 7 -37.00 26.90 -2.92
CA VAL A 7 -37.44 25.51 -3.09
C VAL A 7 -38.03 25.42 -4.49
N PHE A 8 -37.64 24.42 -5.28
CA PHE A 8 -38.43 23.86 -6.39
C PHE A 8 -37.89 22.44 -6.64
N LEU A 9 -38.55 21.38 -6.15
CA LEU A 9 -39.71 20.66 -6.69
C LEU A 9 -39.30 19.53 -7.67
N ALA A 10 -39.66 18.32 -7.28
CA ALA A 10 -39.41 17.04 -7.92
C ALA A 10 -40.09 16.85 -9.29
N ALA A 11 -39.51 15.95 -10.09
CA ALA A 11 -40.23 15.20 -11.11
C ALA A 11 -39.74 13.73 -11.15
N LEU A 12 -40.67 12.85 -10.83
CA LEU A 12 -40.67 11.40 -10.95
C LEU A 12 -40.93 10.98 -12.42
N MET A 13 -40.53 9.75 -12.79
CA MET A 13 -41.01 8.87 -13.88
C MET A 13 -39.83 8.36 -14.73
N CYS A 14 -39.77 7.13 -15.24
CA CYS A 14 -40.48 5.87 -15.01
C CYS A 14 -39.63 4.78 -15.71
N ALA A 15 -39.80 3.55 -15.25
CA ALA A 15 -39.19 2.32 -15.74
C ALA A 15 -39.31 2.06 -17.26
N ALA A 16 -38.35 1.29 -17.79
CA ALA A 16 -38.65 0.25 -18.79
C ALA A 16 -37.58 -0.86 -18.77
N LEU A 17 -38.01 -2.02 -18.26
CA LEU A 17 -37.43 -3.33 -18.54
C LEU A 17 -37.54 -3.61 -20.06
N LEU A 18 -36.47 -4.10 -20.67
CA LEU A 18 -36.57 -4.93 -21.86
C LEU A 18 -35.74 -6.20 -21.68
N ALA A 19 -36.45 -7.28 -21.35
CA ALA A 19 -36.03 -8.62 -21.67
C ALA A 19 -36.07 -8.82 -23.19
N GLY A 20 -35.00 -9.37 -23.75
CA GLY A 20 -34.93 -9.84 -25.13
C GLY A 20 -34.27 -11.22 -25.15
N CYS A 21 -35.08 -12.27 -25.19
CA CYS A 21 -34.67 -13.65 -25.42
C CYS A 21 -34.08 -13.85 -26.83
N GLY A 22 -33.14 -14.80 -26.93
CA GLY A 22 -33.30 -15.90 -27.86
C GLY A 22 -32.25 -16.03 -28.97
N GLY A 23 -31.50 -17.13 -28.94
CA GLY A 23 -30.66 -17.57 -30.06
C GLY A 23 -29.78 -18.76 -29.72
N SER A 24 -30.40 -19.92 -29.55
CA SER A 24 -29.74 -21.23 -29.40
C SER A 24 -29.02 -21.66 -30.68
N ASP A 25 -27.81 -22.19 -30.57
CA ASP A 25 -27.37 -23.30 -31.42
C ASP A 25 -26.40 -24.23 -30.68
N THR A 26 -26.66 -25.53 -30.86
CA THR A 26 -26.06 -26.68 -30.18
C THR A 26 -24.74 -27.11 -30.84
N GLY A 27 -23.70 -27.38 -30.03
CA GLY A 27 -22.46 -28.01 -30.47
C GLY A 27 -21.75 -28.72 -29.31
N SER A 28 -21.86 -30.04 -29.29
CA SER A 28 -21.37 -31.02 -28.32
C SER A 28 -19.85 -30.97 -28.01
N GLY A 29 -19.51 -31.06 -26.71
CA GLY A 29 -18.49 -32.01 -26.24
C GLY A 29 -17.38 -31.47 -25.34
N SER A 30 -17.46 -31.82 -24.05
CA SER A 30 -16.38 -32.35 -23.18
C SER A 30 -16.54 -31.79 -21.76
N GLY A 31 -16.83 -32.68 -20.81
CA GLY A 31 -17.05 -32.33 -19.42
C GLY A 31 -15.76 -31.91 -18.74
N SER A 32 -15.79 -30.71 -18.17
CA SER A 32 -14.95 -30.31 -17.03
C SER A 32 -15.89 -29.90 -15.91
N SER A 33 -15.58 -30.34 -14.70
CA SER A 33 -16.26 -29.99 -13.46
C SER A 33 -16.42 -28.47 -13.36
N LYS A 34 -17.65 -28.04 -13.03
CA LYS A 34 -17.94 -26.66 -12.68
C LYS A 34 -17.41 -26.43 -11.27
N ASP A 35 -16.34 -25.66 -11.16
CA ASP A 35 -16.14 -24.81 -10.00
C ASP A 35 -17.28 -23.80 -9.99
N ALA A 36 -18.04 -23.81 -8.91
CA ALA A 36 -18.95 -22.72 -8.61
C ALA A 36 -18.07 -21.60 -8.05
N SER A 37 -17.51 -20.78 -8.95
CA SER A 37 -17.07 -19.45 -8.56
C SER A 37 -18.31 -18.71 -8.07
N GLU A 38 -18.38 -18.46 -6.77
CA GLU A 38 -19.31 -17.46 -6.26
C GLU A 38 -18.91 -16.14 -6.90
N ASP A 39 -19.72 -15.66 -7.86
CA ASP A 39 -19.63 -14.29 -8.37
C ASP A 39 -19.82 -13.36 -7.15
N LYS A 40 -18.70 -12.88 -6.56
CA LYS A 40 -18.73 -11.68 -5.73
C LYS A 40 -19.38 -10.59 -6.59
N PRO A 41 -20.38 -9.86 -6.09
CA PRO A 41 -20.98 -8.77 -6.85
C PRO A 41 -19.86 -7.77 -7.20
N SER A 42 -19.65 -7.56 -8.50
CA SER A 42 -18.72 -6.55 -9.01
C SER A 42 -18.99 -5.23 -8.30
N ALA A 43 -18.06 -4.83 -7.44
CA ALA A 43 -18.09 -3.52 -6.80
C ALA A 43 -18.20 -2.46 -7.91
N ALA A 44 -18.99 -1.41 -7.67
CA ALA A 44 -19.01 -0.29 -8.61
C ALA A 44 -17.56 0.22 -8.75
N LYS A 45 -17.04 0.28 -9.99
CA LYS A 45 -15.71 0.83 -10.24
C LYS A 45 -15.64 2.25 -9.69
N ALA A 46 -14.55 2.57 -8.98
CA ALA A 46 -14.29 3.90 -8.45
C ALA A 46 -14.37 4.96 -9.54
N ASP A 47 -14.88 6.15 -9.19
CA ASP A 47 -14.95 7.31 -10.08
C ASP A 47 -13.75 8.22 -9.79
N TYR A 48 -12.75 8.15 -10.67
CA TYR A 48 -11.57 9.00 -10.61
C TYR A 48 -11.73 10.18 -11.56
N SER A 49 -11.60 11.39 -11.04
CA SER A 49 -11.97 12.63 -11.75
C SER A 49 -10.98 13.77 -11.54
N MET A 50 -9.78 13.46 -11.04
CA MET A 50 -8.73 14.44 -10.84
C MET A 50 -8.38 15.19 -12.14
N GLU A 51 -8.01 16.46 -11.97
CA GLU A 51 -7.40 17.24 -13.04
C GLU A 51 -5.88 17.10 -12.99
N GLU A 52 -5.23 17.30 -14.13
CA GLU A 52 -3.77 17.39 -14.24
C GLU A 52 -3.22 18.34 -13.17
N THR A 53 -2.28 17.86 -12.38
CA THR A 53 -1.76 18.58 -11.21
C THR A 53 -0.24 18.44 -11.14
N VAL A 54 0.46 19.57 -11.04
CA VAL A 54 1.89 19.58 -10.70
C VAL A 54 2.03 19.23 -9.22
N VAL A 55 2.63 18.08 -8.96
CA VAL A 55 2.78 17.49 -7.62
C VAL A 55 4.06 17.99 -6.96
N ALA A 56 5.16 18.00 -7.71
CA ALA A 56 6.46 18.48 -7.25
C ALA A 56 7.10 19.35 -8.33
N ASP A 57 7.70 20.47 -7.92
CA ASP A 57 8.43 21.36 -8.83
C ASP A 57 9.61 22.02 -8.11
N ASN A 58 10.83 21.65 -8.50
CA ASN A 58 12.06 22.18 -7.92
C ASN A 58 13.13 22.46 -9.00
N ASP A 59 14.35 22.79 -8.59
CA ASP A 59 15.44 23.13 -9.53
C ASP A 59 15.91 21.92 -10.37
N TYR A 60 15.60 20.69 -9.95
CA TYR A 60 16.07 19.44 -10.56
C TYR A 60 15.02 18.74 -11.41
N TYR A 61 13.75 18.81 -11.03
CA TYR A 61 12.68 18.12 -11.74
C TYR A 61 11.30 18.76 -11.55
N THR A 62 10.34 18.25 -12.33
CA THR A 62 8.90 18.42 -12.13
C THR A 62 8.23 17.04 -12.17
N ILE A 63 7.32 16.76 -11.24
CA ILE A 63 6.44 15.58 -11.26
C ILE A 63 5.01 16.10 -11.46
N THR A 64 4.33 15.61 -12.48
CA THR A 64 2.94 15.95 -12.79
C THR A 64 2.11 14.68 -12.76
N ALA A 65 1.01 14.69 -12.00
CA ALA A 65 0.00 13.64 -12.09
C ALA A 65 -0.99 14.05 -13.19
N LEU A 66 -1.07 13.24 -14.25
CA LEU A 66 -1.83 13.54 -15.47
C LEU A 66 -3.29 13.08 -15.36
N GLY A 67 -3.54 11.98 -14.66
CA GLY A 67 -4.87 11.42 -14.50
C GLY A 67 -4.87 10.11 -13.70
N ALA A 68 -6.08 9.60 -13.47
CA ALA A 68 -6.31 8.39 -12.72
C ALA A 68 -7.47 7.58 -13.32
N GLU A 69 -7.35 6.26 -13.31
CA GLU A 69 -8.40 5.35 -13.76
C GLU A 69 -8.52 4.10 -12.87
N ALA A 70 -9.68 3.45 -12.92
CA ALA A 70 -9.94 2.25 -12.14
C ALA A 70 -9.48 1.01 -12.91
N GLY A 71 -8.61 0.22 -12.29
CA GLY A 71 -8.13 -1.06 -12.80
C GLY A 71 -9.23 -2.13 -12.89
N GLU A 72 -8.85 -3.33 -13.31
CA GLU A 72 -9.79 -4.46 -13.37
C GLU A 72 -10.06 -5.06 -11.99
N ASP A 73 -9.05 -5.08 -11.12
CA ASP A 73 -9.10 -5.71 -9.80
C ASP A 73 -9.25 -4.70 -8.65
N GLY A 74 -9.95 -3.59 -8.92
CA GLY A 74 -10.22 -2.56 -7.92
C GLY A 74 -9.06 -1.60 -7.68
N GLU A 75 -7.98 -1.69 -8.44
CA GLU A 75 -6.79 -0.82 -8.32
C GLU A 75 -7.07 0.63 -8.73
N CYS A 76 -6.23 1.55 -8.24
CA CYS A 76 -6.09 2.88 -8.80
C CYS A 76 -4.86 2.92 -9.72
N ILE A 77 -5.06 3.22 -11.00
CA ILE A 77 -3.98 3.37 -11.97
C ILE A 77 -3.78 4.87 -12.18
N MET A 78 -2.59 5.37 -11.86
CA MET A 78 -2.22 6.78 -11.96
C MET A 78 -1.22 6.99 -13.09
N GLU A 79 -1.48 7.97 -13.95
CA GLU A 79 -0.52 8.38 -14.98
C GLU A 79 0.31 9.57 -14.47
N PHE A 80 1.64 9.48 -14.56
CA PHE A 80 2.57 10.52 -14.16
C PHE A 80 3.48 10.94 -15.32
N GLU A 81 3.81 12.23 -15.38
CA GLU A 81 4.93 12.76 -16.16
C GLU A 81 6.07 13.15 -15.22
N PHE A 82 7.28 12.71 -15.54
CA PHE A 82 8.51 13.13 -14.88
C PHE A 82 9.34 13.97 -15.86
N THR A 83 9.54 15.25 -15.54
CA THR A 83 10.39 16.17 -16.31
C THR A 83 11.71 16.40 -15.59
N ASN A 84 12.81 15.99 -16.21
CA ASN A 84 14.16 16.15 -15.70
C ASN A 84 14.77 17.48 -16.17
N LYS A 85 15.22 18.33 -15.23
CA LYS A 85 15.84 19.63 -15.51
C LYS A 85 17.36 19.61 -15.39
N THR A 86 17.93 18.46 -15.07
CA THR A 86 19.35 18.29 -14.81
C THR A 86 20.13 17.96 -16.09
N GLY A 87 21.46 17.93 -15.97
CA GLY A 87 22.35 17.45 -17.02
C GLY A 87 22.63 15.94 -16.98
N TYR A 88 21.95 15.20 -16.11
CA TYR A 88 22.08 13.75 -15.92
C TYR A 88 20.80 13.06 -16.39
N ASP A 89 20.88 11.82 -16.81
CA ASP A 89 19.68 11.00 -17.02
C ASP A 89 19.16 10.56 -15.64
N LEU A 90 17.85 10.62 -15.40
CA LEU A 90 17.23 10.34 -14.09
C LEU A 90 16.03 9.40 -14.23
N ALA A 91 15.74 8.63 -13.19
CA ALA A 91 14.47 7.93 -13.00
C ALA A 91 13.73 8.41 -11.76
N LEU A 92 12.40 8.39 -11.85
CA LEU A 92 11.48 8.53 -10.74
C LEU A 92 10.97 7.17 -10.30
N ASP A 93 11.19 6.83 -9.03
CA ASP A 93 10.60 5.69 -8.34
C ASP A 93 9.65 6.19 -7.23
N ILE A 94 8.40 5.74 -7.27
CA ILE A 94 7.38 6.02 -6.23
C ILE A 94 6.81 4.72 -5.64
N SER A 95 7.36 3.57 -6.04
CA SER A 95 7.01 2.24 -5.56
C SER A 95 7.69 1.87 -4.24
N SER A 96 8.41 2.82 -3.63
CA SER A 96 9.17 2.62 -2.40
C SER A 96 8.28 2.47 -1.15
N TYR A 97 8.89 2.06 -0.04
CA TYR A 97 8.28 1.80 1.29
C TYR A 97 7.66 3.04 1.99
N ASN A 98 7.31 4.11 1.27
CA ASN A 98 6.74 5.33 1.83
C ASN A 98 5.51 5.81 1.05
N SER A 99 4.74 4.86 0.55
CA SER A 99 3.50 5.12 -0.18
C SER A 99 2.27 4.69 0.63
N TYR A 100 1.26 5.54 0.64
CA TYR A 100 0.04 5.38 1.41
C TYR A 100 -1.20 5.63 0.57
N ILE A 101 -2.25 4.85 0.79
CA ILE A 101 -3.59 5.07 0.22
C ILE A 101 -4.55 5.36 1.34
N ASN A 102 -5.23 6.51 1.29
CA ASN A 102 -6.16 6.94 2.34
C ASN A 102 -5.51 6.86 3.73
N ARG A 103 -4.22 7.23 3.81
CA ARG A 103 -3.34 7.13 4.99
C ARG A 103 -3.05 5.71 5.49
N CYS A 104 -3.49 4.68 4.77
CA CYS A 104 -3.14 3.29 4.99
C CYS A 104 -1.74 3.03 4.42
N TYR A 105 -0.86 2.43 5.21
CA TYR A 105 0.42 1.91 4.71
C TYR A 105 0.19 0.68 3.82
N LEU A 106 0.89 0.62 2.68
CA LEU A 106 0.76 -0.46 1.71
C LEU A 106 1.79 -1.57 1.94
N GLU A 107 1.66 -2.28 3.06
CA GLU A 107 2.64 -3.32 3.44
C GLU A 107 2.64 -4.53 2.50
N PHE A 108 1.50 -4.85 1.88
CA PHE A 108 1.30 -6.08 1.11
C PHE A 108 0.87 -5.87 -0.36
N GLY A 109 0.50 -4.64 -0.72
CA GLY A 109 0.19 -4.26 -2.10
C GLY A 109 1.37 -3.53 -2.70
N TYR A 110 2.24 -4.24 -3.42
CA TYR A 110 3.34 -3.59 -4.12
C TYR A 110 2.78 -2.58 -5.13
N VAL A 111 2.95 -1.30 -4.82
CA VAL A 111 2.85 -0.23 -5.82
C VAL A 111 3.87 -0.57 -6.90
N HIS A 112 3.45 -0.64 -8.15
CA HIS A 112 4.33 -1.03 -9.24
C HIS A 112 4.00 -0.22 -10.49
N TRP A 113 4.95 -0.18 -11.41
CA TRP A 113 4.74 0.46 -12.71
C TRP A 113 4.14 -0.53 -13.69
N ASP A 114 3.30 -0.03 -14.60
CA ASP A 114 2.76 -0.83 -15.70
C ASP A 114 3.86 -1.16 -16.71
N GLU A 115 4.22 -2.44 -16.80
CA GLU A 115 5.32 -2.93 -17.64
C GLU A 115 5.07 -2.77 -19.15
N GLU A 116 3.81 -2.56 -19.57
CA GLU A 116 3.46 -2.37 -20.98
C GLU A 116 3.75 -0.95 -21.49
N GLU A 117 4.13 -0.01 -20.62
CA GLU A 117 4.38 1.40 -20.96
C GLU A 117 5.79 1.66 -21.54
N SER A 118 5.89 2.60 -22.49
CA SER A 118 7.10 2.78 -23.31
C SER A 118 8.27 3.48 -22.60
N ASP A 119 8.01 4.27 -21.56
CA ASP A 119 9.02 5.09 -20.89
C ASP A 119 9.41 4.52 -19.50
N ILE A 120 8.97 3.30 -19.20
CA ILE A 120 9.36 2.56 -18.00
C ILE A 120 10.79 2.03 -18.14
N CYS A 121 11.57 2.19 -17.08
CA CYS A 121 12.97 1.77 -17.02
C CYS A 121 13.17 0.48 -16.21
N TYR A 122 14.11 -0.36 -16.68
CA TYR A 122 14.47 -1.67 -16.11
C TYR A 122 15.97 -1.79 -15.84
N ALA A 123 16.44 -2.53 -14.85
CA ALA A 123 17.89 -2.66 -14.57
C ALA A 123 18.73 -3.12 -15.79
N ASP A 124 19.88 -2.47 -16.08
CA ASP A 124 20.89 -2.92 -17.05
C ASP A 124 21.75 -4.04 -16.45
N GLU A 125 21.92 -5.11 -17.21
CA GLU A 125 22.76 -6.28 -16.90
C GLU A 125 24.27 -5.97 -16.78
N ASN A 126 24.75 -4.89 -17.42
CA ASN A 126 26.15 -4.47 -17.42
C ASN A 126 26.42 -3.33 -16.43
N SER A 127 25.38 -2.74 -15.85
CA SER A 127 25.56 -1.74 -14.80
C SER A 127 26.03 -2.42 -13.52
N THR A 128 27.07 -1.85 -12.88
CA THR A 128 27.51 -2.28 -11.55
C THR A 128 26.53 -1.85 -10.44
N TYR A 129 25.53 -1.05 -10.80
CA TYR A 129 24.41 -0.60 -9.98
C TYR A 129 23.13 -0.74 -10.83
N ALA A 130 22.36 -1.82 -10.65
CA ALA A 130 21.12 -2.19 -11.36
C ALA A 130 20.53 -1.06 -12.26
N GLY A 131 20.98 -0.95 -13.52
CA GLY A 131 21.06 0.36 -14.17
C GLY A 131 20.27 0.55 -15.46
N MET A 132 18.94 0.56 -15.43
CA MET A 132 18.06 1.30 -16.36
C MET A 132 18.38 1.24 -17.89
N ILE A 133 17.76 0.30 -18.62
CA ILE A 133 17.64 0.28 -20.10
C ILE A 133 16.28 0.84 -20.55
N GLU A 134 16.30 1.57 -21.67
CA GLU A 134 15.16 1.89 -22.54
C GLU A 134 14.45 0.61 -23.08
N ALA A 135 13.12 0.59 -22.94
CA ALA A 135 12.16 -0.09 -23.82
C ALA A 135 12.54 -1.48 -24.37
N ALA A 136 12.02 -2.50 -23.70
CA ALA A 136 11.79 -3.87 -24.18
C ALA A 136 13.03 -4.70 -24.57
N GLY A 137 13.47 -5.56 -23.64
CA GLY A 137 14.12 -6.81 -23.99
C GLY A 137 15.24 -7.29 -23.07
N ASP A 138 14.96 -7.51 -21.77
CA ASP A 138 15.49 -8.70 -21.10
C ASP A 138 14.70 -9.01 -19.81
N ASP A 139 14.43 -10.30 -19.59
CA ASP A 139 13.47 -10.86 -18.63
C ASP A 139 14.01 -10.83 -17.18
N THR A 140 14.34 -9.64 -16.66
CA THR A 140 14.62 -9.42 -15.22
C THR A 140 13.53 -8.56 -14.56
N ASP A 141 12.29 -9.02 -14.75
CA ASP A 141 11.09 -9.09 -13.91
C ASP A 141 10.58 -7.93 -13.01
N PHE A 142 11.23 -6.76 -12.85
CA PHE A 142 10.59 -5.66 -12.09
C PHE A 142 10.89 -4.26 -12.64
N PRO A 143 9.86 -3.45 -12.99
CA PRO A 143 10.04 -2.08 -13.44
C PRO A 143 10.45 -1.18 -12.27
N ILE A 144 11.42 -0.29 -12.49
CA ILE A 144 12.05 0.52 -11.43
C ILE A 144 11.44 1.93 -11.33
N GLY A 145 10.90 2.46 -12.43
CA GLY A 145 10.47 3.86 -12.48
C GLY A 145 10.20 4.42 -13.86
N ILE A 146 9.80 5.69 -13.92
CA ILE A 146 9.75 6.48 -15.15
C ILE A 146 11.15 7.06 -15.41
N GLY A 147 11.73 6.76 -16.57
CA GLY A 147 12.98 7.38 -17.01
C GLY A 147 12.76 8.72 -17.70
N ALA A 148 13.69 9.66 -17.48
CA ALA A 148 13.78 10.90 -18.22
C ALA A 148 15.25 11.25 -18.51
N PRO A 149 15.64 11.39 -19.80
CA PRO A 149 16.99 11.80 -20.14
C PRO A 149 17.27 13.23 -19.68
N ALA A 150 18.55 13.62 -19.67
CA ALA A 150 18.98 14.97 -19.30
C ALA A 150 18.20 16.06 -20.06
N GLY A 151 17.47 16.89 -19.33
CA GLY A 151 16.63 17.95 -19.89
C GLY A 151 15.36 17.48 -20.60
N GLY A 152 15.03 16.20 -20.52
CA GLY A 152 13.86 15.57 -21.15
C GLY A 152 12.75 15.22 -20.17
N SER A 153 11.79 14.45 -20.63
CA SER A 153 10.68 13.95 -19.84
C SER A 153 10.31 12.53 -20.25
N GLY A 154 9.62 11.82 -19.36
CA GLY A 154 8.98 10.53 -19.62
C GLY A 154 7.60 10.47 -18.94
N THR A 155 6.75 9.57 -19.43
CA THR A 155 5.41 9.33 -18.88
C THR A 155 5.23 7.86 -18.55
N GLY A 156 4.57 7.54 -17.44
CA GLY A 156 4.26 6.16 -17.09
C GLY A 156 3.06 6.02 -16.18
N LYS A 157 2.48 4.82 -16.19
CA LYS A 157 1.37 4.46 -15.31
C LYS A 157 1.87 3.67 -14.11
N CYS A 158 1.42 4.05 -12.93
CA CYS A 158 1.70 3.38 -11.69
C CYS A 158 0.40 2.81 -11.12
N ILE A 159 0.43 1.54 -10.76
CA ILE A 159 -0.69 0.75 -10.26
C ILE A 159 -0.61 0.75 -8.73
N PHE A 160 -1.69 1.20 -8.10
CA PHE A 160 -1.88 1.26 -6.66
C PHE A 160 -2.98 0.27 -6.25
N PRO A 161 -2.62 -0.90 -5.71
CA PRO A 161 -3.59 -1.83 -5.15
C PRO A 161 -4.33 -1.18 -3.97
N LEU A 162 -5.65 -1.28 -3.95
CA LEU A 162 -6.43 -0.77 -2.82
C LEU A 162 -6.34 -1.73 -1.62
N PRO A 163 -6.17 -1.23 -0.39
CA PRO A 163 -6.27 -2.06 0.81
C PRO A 163 -7.64 -2.71 0.93
N ASP A 164 -7.72 -3.79 1.70
CA ASP A 164 -8.98 -4.51 1.88
C ASP A 164 -10.05 -3.62 2.51
N GLY A 165 -11.26 -3.71 1.95
CA GLY A 165 -12.40 -2.89 2.35
C GLY A 165 -12.38 -1.45 1.81
N VAL A 166 -11.33 -1.04 1.09
CA VAL A 166 -11.23 0.28 0.47
C VAL A 166 -11.85 0.26 -0.94
N SER A 167 -12.81 1.16 -1.20
CA SER A 167 -13.52 1.21 -2.48
C SER A 167 -12.92 2.17 -3.51
N ALA A 168 -12.05 3.09 -3.08
CA ALA A 168 -11.38 4.06 -3.96
C ALA A 168 -10.13 4.63 -3.27
N ALA A 169 -9.11 4.98 -4.06
CA ALA A 169 -8.01 5.82 -3.61
C ALA A 169 -8.46 7.29 -3.59
N GLU A 170 -8.92 7.78 -2.44
CA GLU A 170 -9.29 9.18 -2.25
C GLU A 170 -8.05 10.07 -2.11
N GLU A 171 -7.02 9.54 -1.46
CA GLU A 171 -5.73 10.19 -1.23
C GLU A 171 -4.59 9.20 -1.50
N LEU A 172 -3.62 9.61 -2.31
CA LEU A 172 -2.35 8.92 -2.52
C LEU A 172 -1.24 9.79 -1.97
N ILE A 173 -0.40 9.22 -1.12
CA ILE A 173 0.76 9.92 -0.56
C ILE A 173 2.00 9.11 -0.85
N PHE A 174 3.05 9.76 -1.31
CA PHE A 174 4.31 9.09 -1.65
C PHE A 174 5.50 10.02 -1.42
N THR A 175 6.67 9.44 -1.20
CA THR A 175 7.96 10.14 -1.22
C THR A 175 8.72 9.72 -2.47
N PRO A 176 8.96 10.61 -3.45
CA PRO A 176 9.64 10.26 -4.69
C PRO A 176 11.11 9.97 -4.42
N GLU A 177 11.62 8.90 -5.02
CA GLU A 177 13.04 8.56 -5.06
C GLU A 177 13.57 8.81 -6.48
N ILE A 178 14.55 9.69 -6.60
CA ILE A 178 15.21 10.08 -7.84
C ILE A 178 16.54 9.33 -7.96
N LYS A 179 16.65 8.48 -8.98
CA LYS A 179 17.82 7.63 -9.23
C LYS A 179 18.55 8.09 -10.49
N PRO A 180 19.86 8.36 -10.44
CA PRO A 180 20.64 8.62 -11.65
C PRO A 180 20.66 7.42 -12.61
N GLN A 181 20.54 7.65 -13.92
CA GLN A 181 20.66 6.63 -14.98
C GLN A 181 21.98 6.73 -15.75
N HIS A 182 22.36 5.61 -16.36
CA HIS A 182 23.41 5.50 -17.39
C HIS A 182 24.83 5.95 -17.00
N SER A 183 25.48 5.20 -16.13
CA SER A 183 26.92 5.01 -16.32
C SER A 183 27.33 3.57 -16.07
N ASP A 184 28.42 3.14 -16.72
CA ASP A 184 29.10 1.85 -16.46
C ASP A 184 29.56 1.70 -14.98
N GLU A 185 29.31 2.73 -14.15
CA GLU A 185 29.63 2.95 -12.75
C GLU A 185 28.50 3.78 -12.10
N ASP A 186 28.29 3.72 -10.79
CA ASP A 186 27.30 4.56 -10.10
C ASP A 186 27.79 6.02 -9.99
N PRO A 187 27.09 7.04 -10.52
CA PRO A 187 27.51 8.43 -10.42
C PRO A 187 27.42 9.00 -9.00
N SER A 188 26.80 8.28 -8.05
CA SER A 188 26.85 8.59 -6.62
C SER A 188 28.20 8.21 -5.98
N GLU A 189 28.96 7.32 -6.62
CA GLU A 189 30.24 6.85 -6.10
C GLU A 189 31.36 7.91 -6.27
N PRO A 190 32.26 8.08 -5.28
CA PRO A 190 33.31 9.09 -5.33
C PRO A 190 34.30 8.96 -6.50
N ASN A 191 34.36 7.79 -7.14
CA ASN A 191 35.29 7.48 -8.22
C ASN A 191 34.66 7.47 -9.61
N ALA A 192 33.38 7.84 -9.73
CA ALA A 192 32.72 7.89 -11.02
C ALA A 192 33.41 8.89 -11.96
N THR A 193 33.34 8.62 -13.25
CA THR A 193 33.85 9.49 -14.33
C THR A 193 33.03 10.77 -14.46
N ASN A 194 31.76 10.73 -14.04
CA ASN A 194 30.86 11.89 -14.00
C ASN A 194 30.04 11.92 -12.70
N PRO A 195 30.67 12.19 -11.54
CA PRO A 195 30.00 12.07 -10.27
C PRO A 195 28.99 13.19 -10.06
N ILE A 196 27.86 12.88 -9.43
CA ILE A 196 26.92 13.85 -8.88
C ILE A 196 27.37 14.16 -7.45
N ALA A 197 27.40 15.43 -7.07
CA ALA A 197 27.76 15.79 -5.70
C ALA A 197 26.74 15.21 -4.71
N TYR A 198 27.21 14.70 -3.57
CA TYR A 198 26.32 14.10 -2.56
C TYR A 198 25.22 15.07 -2.09
N GLU A 199 25.56 16.34 -1.94
CA GLU A 199 24.60 17.40 -1.58
C GLU A 199 23.53 17.60 -2.66
N GLU A 200 23.87 17.35 -3.92
CA GLU A 200 22.94 17.44 -5.05
C GLU A 200 21.99 16.24 -5.06
N ILE A 201 22.50 15.02 -4.79
CA ILE A 201 21.65 13.82 -4.63
C ILE A 201 20.67 14.00 -3.47
N GLN A 202 21.13 14.52 -2.33
CA GLN A 202 20.25 14.84 -1.19
C GLN A 202 19.20 15.90 -1.56
N ALA A 203 19.55 16.89 -2.36
CA ALA A 203 18.62 17.93 -2.79
C ALA A 203 17.58 17.43 -3.81
N MET A 204 17.93 16.40 -4.60
CA MET A 204 16.98 15.69 -5.48
C MET A 204 16.03 14.78 -4.67
N ASN A 205 16.49 14.23 -3.55
CA ASN A 205 15.76 13.31 -2.69
C ASN A 205 15.47 13.89 -1.30
N PRO A 206 14.70 14.99 -1.19
CA PRO A 206 14.25 15.43 0.11
C PRO A 206 13.29 14.37 0.70
N GLU A 207 13.36 14.16 2.02
CA GLU A 207 12.36 13.38 2.78
C GLU A 207 11.04 14.17 2.87
N GLN A 208 10.43 14.44 1.72
CA GLN A 208 9.21 15.22 1.56
C GLN A 208 8.13 14.35 0.93
N GLU A 209 7.03 14.16 1.66
CA GLU A 209 5.82 13.54 1.14
C GLU A 209 5.10 14.49 0.17
N TYR A 210 4.53 13.91 -0.87
CA TYR A 210 3.61 14.58 -1.77
C TYR A 210 2.27 13.88 -1.78
N THR A 211 1.21 14.61 -2.09
CA THR A 211 -0.17 14.12 -2.03
C THR A 211 -0.91 14.39 -3.33
N VAL A 212 -1.66 13.39 -3.79
CA VAL A 212 -2.58 13.49 -4.93
C VAL A 212 -3.95 12.97 -4.51
N TYR A 213 -5.01 13.52 -5.11
CA TYR A 213 -6.40 13.16 -4.82
C TYR A 213 -7.07 12.60 -6.09
N PRO A 214 -6.94 11.30 -6.40
CA PRO A 214 -7.40 10.71 -7.66
C PRO A 214 -8.90 10.90 -7.94
N THR A 215 -9.71 10.93 -6.89
CA THR A 215 -11.16 11.14 -6.97
C THR A 215 -11.57 12.58 -7.30
N GLY A 216 -10.61 13.53 -7.39
CA GLY A 216 -10.89 14.96 -7.55
C GLY A 216 -11.31 15.66 -6.26
N LEU A 217 -11.23 14.95 -5.12
CA LEU A 217 -11.29 15.56 -3.80
C LEU A 217 -10.06 16.47 -3.57
N THR A 218 -10.05 17.14 -2.42
CA THR A 218 -8.95 18.00 -1.98
C THR A 218 -8.66 17.72 -0.52
N ALA A 219 -7.52 18.20 -0.02
CA ALA A 219 -7.16 18.11 1.39
C ALA A 219 -8.25 18.63 2.35
N ASP A 220 -9.05 19.61 1.93
CA ASP A 220 -10.13 20.21 2.73
C ASP A 220 -11.46 19.43 2.66
N THR A 221 -11.60 18.49 1.72
CA THR A 221 -12.86 17.78 1.45
C THR A 221 -12.76 16.28 1.59
N VAL A 222 -11.54 15.73 1.62
CA VAL A 222 -11.32 14.32 1.94
C VAL A 222 -11.55 14.10 3.44
N GLU A 223 -12.19 12.99 3.79
CA GLU A 223 -12.54 12.67 5.17
C GLU A 223 -12.14 11.23 5.42
N PHE A 224 -11.29 11.00 6.42
CA PHE A 224 -10.93 9.66 6.87
C PHE A 224 -11.64 9.41 8.19
N PRO A 225 -12.80 8.73 8.18
CA PRO A 225 -13.45 8.37 9.43
C PRO A 225 -12.53 7.47 10.24
N SER A 226 -12.56 7.61 11.56
CA SER A 226 -11.93 6.63 12.44
C SER A 226 -12.49 5.24 12.16
N TYR A 227 -11.64 4.25 12.33
CA TYR A 227 -12.03 2.86 12.12
C TYR A 227 -13.16 2.45 13.06
N GLU A 228 -14.20 1.87 12.49
CA GLU A 228 -15.33 1.30 13.23
C GLU A 228 -15.27 -0.23 13.07
N PRO A 229 -14.93 -0.97 14.14
CA PRO A 229 -14.75 -2.41 14.07
C PRO A 229 -15.99 -3.13 13.54
N GLY A 230 -15.75 -4.07 12.61
CA GLY A 230 -16.76 -4.93 12.00
C GLY A 230 -17.34 -5.97 12.96
N GLU A 231 -18.33 -6.71 12.47
CA GLU A 231 -18.85 -7.88 13.20
C GLU A 231 -17.80 -8.99 13.22
N GLY A 232 -17.35 -9.40 14.42
CA GLY A 232 -16.33 -10.44 14.60
C GLY A 232 -14.97 -9.90 15.05
N GLU A 233 -14.70 -8.62 14.80
CA GLU A 233 -13.47 -7.97 15.21
C GLU A 233 -13.42 -7.66 16.70
N GLN A 234 -12.21 -7.68 17.27
CA GLN A 234 -11.95 -7.49 18.67
C GLN A 234 -11.05 -6.26 18.87
N VAL A 235 -11.60 -5.21 19.47
CA VAL A 235 -10.80 -4.06 19.91
C VAL A 235 -9.95 -4.48 21.10
N VAL A 236 -8.64 -4.56 20.87
CA VAL A 236 -7.66 -4.94 21.89
C VAL A 236 -7.37 -3.75 22.79
N ALA A 237 -7.05 -2.61 22.17
CA ALA A 237 -6.72 -1.39 22.88
C ALA A 237 -7.26 -0.17 22.12
N GLU A 238 -7.88 0.75 22.84
CA GLU A 238 -8.31 2.04 22.31
C GLU A 238 -7.95 3.14 23.30
N THR A 239 -7.17 4.11 22.82
CA THR A 239 -6.76 5.28 23.59
C THR A 239 -6.98 6.55 22.75
N GLU A 240 -6.71 7.72 23.34
CA GLU A 240 -6.68 8.97 22.58
C GLU A 240 -5.54 9.00 21.55
N GLN A 241 -4.50 8.16 21.70
CA GLN A 241 -3.30 8.18 20.87
C GLN A 241 -3.30 7.09 19.78
N PHE A 242 -4.08 6.03 19.93
CA PHE A 242 -4.16 4.95 18.94
C PHE A 242 -5.38 4.04 19.15
N ILE A 243 -5.71 3.25 18.14
CA ILE A 243 -6.53 2.04 18.27
C ILE A 243 -5.76 0.84 17.72
N TYR A 244 -5.93 -0.32 18.34
CA TYR A 244 -5.43 -1.61 17.87
C TYR A 244 -6.58 -2.62 17.90
N VAL A 245 -6.84 -3.24 16.75
CA VAL A 245 -7.94 -4.19 16.54
C VAL A 245 -7.37 -5.48 15.97
N ILE A 246 -7.88 -6.60 16.48
CA ILE A 246 -7.70 -7.91 15.88
C ILE A 246 -8.94 -8.24 15.06
N GLY A 247 -8.72 -8.51 13.78
CA GLY A 247 -9.76 -8.86 12.82
C GLY A 247 -9.89 -10.37 12.62
N ASP A 248 -10.09 -10.74 11.36
CA ASP A 248 -10.36 -12.12 10.95
C ASP A 248 -9.14 -13.03 11.10
N LEU A 249 -9.44 -14.31 11.31
CA LEU A 249 -8.47 -15.39 11.35
C LEU A 249 -8.74 -16.33 10.18
N GLU A 250 -7.74 -16.51 9.33
CA GLU A 250 -7.78 -17.41 8.18
C GLU A 250 -6.88 -18.62 8.42
N GLU A 251 -7.33 -19.81 8.01
CA GLU A 251 -6.51 -21.03 7.99
C GLU A 251 -6.33 -21.44 6.52
N ASP A 252 -5.08 -21.60 6.08
CA ASP A 252 -4.77 -22.06 4.72
C ASP A 252 -4.84 -23.60 4.61
N GLU A 253 -4.68 -24.12 3.39
CA GLU A 253 -4.74 -25.57 3.13
C GLU A 253 -3.63 -26.38 3.82
N ASP A 254 -2.54 -25.71 4.22
CA ASP A 254 -1.39 -26.29 4.93
C ASP A 254 -1.54 -26.18 6.47
N GLY A 255 -2.63 -25.59 6.97
CA GLY A 255 -2.89 -25.37 8.39
C GLY A 255 -2.09 -24.22 8.99
N ASN A 256 -1.58 -23.29 8.17
CA ASN A 256 -1.05 -22.03 8.66
C ASN A 256 -2.21 -21.09 8.96
N PHE A 257 -2.09 -20.36 10.06
CA PHE A 257 -3.07 -19.36 10.46
C PHE A 257 -2.56 -17.97 10.13
N THR A 258 -3.38 -17.13 9.51
CA THR A 258 -3.11 -15.70 9.32
C THR A 258 -4.15 -14.90 10.09
N LEU A 259 -3.69 -14.07 11.01
CA LEU A 259 -4.52 -13.16 11.77
C LEU A 259 -4.39 -11.75 11.20
N HIS A 260 -5.51 -11.16 10.82
CA HIS A 260 -5.58 -9.79 10.35
C HIS A 260 -5.64 -8.83 11.53
N THR A 261 -4.92 -7.72 11.43
CA THR A 261 -4.82 -6.69 12.48
C THR A 261 -4.96 -5.32 11.88
N TYR A 262 -5.44 -4.37 12.68
CA TYR A 262 -5.56 -2.98 12.30
C TYR A 262 -4.95 -2.10 13.39
N PHE A 263 -4.11 -1.14 12.99
CA PHE A 263 -3.55 -0.14 13.88
C PHE A 263 -3.70 1.27 13.29
N GLU A 264 -4.24 2.20 14.07
CA GLU A 264 -4.36 3.63 13.72
C GLU A 264 -3.52 4.45 14.70
N ASN A 265 -2.56 5.22 14.19
CA ASN A 265 -1.83 6.20 14.97
C ASN A 265 -2.60 7.53 14.98
N ARG A 266 -3.26 7.82 16.11
CA ARG A 266 -4.02 9.07 16.34
C ARG A 266 -3.19 10.15 17.04
N SER A 267 -1.92 9.86 17.33
CA SER A 267 -1.02 10.76 18.03
C SER A 267 -0.40 11.79 17.09
N ALA A 268 0.42 12.69 17.65
CA ALA A 268 1.15 13.70 16.89
C ALA A 268 2.57 13.24 16.49
N GLU A 269 2.99 12.06 16.93
CA GLU A 269 4.35 11.53 16.72
C GLU A 269 4.25 10.15 16.03
N PRO A 270 5.31 9.68 15.36
CA PRO A 270 5.36 8.31 14.88
C PRO A 270 5.25 7.31 16.04
N LEU A 271 4.49 6.23 15.81
CA LEU A 271 4.35 5.12 16.75
C LEU A 271 4.72 3.83 16.04
N SER A 272 5.37 2.92 16.75
CA SER A 272 5.52 1.53 16.32
C SER A 272 4.80 0.62 17.33
N TYR A 273 4.47 -0.59 16.94
CA TYR A 273 3.93 -1.59 17.86
C TYR A 273 4.72 -2.89 17.75
N ASN A 274 4.64 -3.76 18.74
CA ASN A 274 5.09 -5.12 18.62
C ASN A 274 4.32 -6.02 19.58
N TRP A 275 4.39 -7.32 19.34
CA TRP A 275 3.85 -8.33 20.23
C TRP A 275 4.95 -9.10 20.95
N ASP A 276 4.76 -9.29 22.26
CA ASP A 276 5.63 -10.08 23.13
C ASP A 276 4.83 -11.16 23.89
N ASN A 277 5.51 -12.16 24.44
CA ASN A 277 4.89 -13.25 25.23
C ASN A 277 3.70 -13.92 24.52
N ILE A 278 3.80 -14.09 23.21
CA ILE A 278 2.74 -14.68 22.39
C ILE A 278 2.56 -16.15 22.79
N SER A 279 1.31 -16.55 22.98
CA SER A 279 0.92 -17.93 23.22
C SER A 279 -0.41 -18.26 22.54
N VAL A 280 -0.44 -19.37 21.80
CA VAL A 280 -1.59 -19.88 21.06
C VAL A 280 -2.00 -21.23 21.64
N ASN A 281 -3.25 -21.38 22.07
CA ASN A 281 -3.76 -22.57 22.78
C ASN A 281 -2.84 -23.02 23.96
N GLY A 282 -2.11 -22.08 24.57
CA GLY A 282 -1.14 -22.34 25.64
C GLY A 282 0.28 -22.69 25.21
N TYR A 283 0.57 -22.72 23.91
CA TYR A 283 1.91 -22.92 23.33
C TYR A 283 2.59 -21.58 23.05
N THR A 284 3.86 -21.44 23.37
CA THR A 284 4.54 -20.13 23.41
C THR A 284 5.27 -19.79 22.11
N SER A 285 5.75 -18.55 21.95
CA SER A 285 6.58 -18.13 20.82
C SER A 285 7.91 -18.90 20.67
N GLU A 286 8.44 -19.51 21.74
CA GLU A 286 9.56 -20.48 21.62
C GLU A 286 9.16 -21.74 20.85
N ASP A 287 7.85 -21.98 20.79
CA ASP A 287 7.18 -23.09 20.15
C ASP A 287 6.48 -22.67 18.86
N MET A 288 6.83 -21.57 18.17
CA MET A 288 6.21 -21.22 16.88
C MET A 288 7.03 -20.20 16.09
N TYR A 289 6.85 -20.17 14.77
CA TYR A 289 7.32 -19.03 13.97
C TYR A 289 6.22 -17.97 13.93
N VAL A 290 6.57 -16.75 14.33
CA VAL A 290 5.72 -15.56 14.27
C VAL A 290 6.43 -14.53 13.40
N ASN A 291 5.75 -14.04 12.36
CA ASN A 291 6.21 -12.90 11.58
C ASN A 291 5.36 -11.70 11.97
N ASP A 292 5.95 -10.77 12.70
CA ASP A 292 5.34 -9.47 13.02
C ASP A 292 6.20 -8.40 12.36
N ALA A 293 5.57 -7.59 11.52
CA ALA A 293 6.18 -6.43 10.92
C ALA A 293 5.40 -5.21 11.38
N ALA A 294 6.10 -4.32 12.09
CA ALA A 294 5.56 -3.03 12.45
C ALA A 294 6.70 -2.01 12.42
N HIS A 295 6.67 -1.21 11.37
CA HIS A 295 7.54 -0.07 11.16
C HIS A 295 7.06 1.14 11.97
N ASP A 296 7.85 2.22 11.98
CA ASP A 296 7.38 3.50 12.52
C ASP A 296 6.22 4.02 11.66
N LEU A 297 5.01 3.91 12.18
CA LEU A 297 3.81 4.41 11.53
C LEU A 297 3.68 5.92 11.80
N PRO A 298 3.71 6.78 10.78
CA PRO A 298 3.64 8.23 10.98
C PRO A 298 2.33 8.68 11.62
N ALA A 299 2.33 9.90 12.16
CA ALA A 299 1.16 10.51 12.80
C ALA A 299 -0.04 10.58 11.84
N GLY A 300 -1.22 10.18 12.33
CA GLY A 300 -2.46 10.20 11.54
C GLY A 300 -2.57 9.11 10.48
N ARG A 301 -1.65 8.15 10.45
CA ARG A 301 -1.65 6.99 9.53
C ARG A 301 -2.29 5.77 10.18
N HIS A 302 -2.64 4.81 9.34
CA HIS A 302 -3.07 3.49 9.78
C HIS A 302 -2.40 2.40 8.94
N THR A 303 -2.45 1.16 9.41
CA THR A 303 -1.99 -0.01 8.67
C THR A 303 -2.91 -1.19 8.93
N GLN A 304 -3.01 -2.05 7.93
CA GLN A 304 -3.57 -3.39 8.03
C GLN A 304 -2.39 -4.36 8.04
N GLY A 305 -2.22 -5.09 9.14
CA GLY A 305 -1.11 -6.01 9.34
C GLY A 305 -1.57 -7.45 9.36
N GLU A 306 -0.73 -8.36 8.88
CA GLU A 306 -0.95 -9.80 8.96
C GLU A 306 0.03 -10.44 9.92
N LEU A 307 -0.48 -11.26 10.83
CA LEU A 307 0.32 -12.07 11.73
C LEU A 307 0.13 -13.55 11.39
N SER A 308 1.16 -14.17 10.83
CA SER A 308 1.11 -15.60 10.48
C SER A 308 1.68 -16.50 11.57
N PHE A 309 0.99 -17.59 11.84
CA PHE A 309 1.38 -18.68 12.74
C PHE A 309 1.53 -19.97 11.93
N ARG A 310 2.66 -20.65 12.09
CA ARG A 310 2.93 -21.92 11.41
C ARG A 310 3.17 -23.07 12.40
N PRO A 311 2.38 -24.15 12.36
CA PRO A 311 2.72 -25.38 13.04
C PRO A 311 3.90 -26.07 12.33
N ASP A 312 5.04 -26.27 12.99
CA ASP A 312 6.14 -27.07 12.42
C ASP A 312 5.87 -28.57 12.63
N ALA A 313 5.75 -29.32 11.53
CA ALA A 313 5.50 -30.76 11.55
C ALA A 313 6.70 -31.61 12.03
N GLU A 314 7.95 -31.11 11.96
CA GLU A 314 9.15 -31.87 12.37
C GLU A 314 9.48 -31.71 13.86
N LYS A 315 8.96 -30.66 14.49
CA LYS A 315 9.09 -30.37 15.91
C LYS A 315 7.74 -29.81 16.34
N THR A 316 6.85 -30.63 16.88
CA THR A 316 5.52 -30.18 17.34
C THR A 316 5.66 -28.98 18.26
N TYR A 317 5.52 -27.82 17.65
CA TYR A 317 5.70 -26.47 18.15
C TYR A 317 4.27 -25.97 18.38
N GLY A 318 3.65 -26.65 19.33
CA GLY A 318 2.35 -26.32 19.84
C GLY A 318 1.16 -26.93 19.11
N LEU A 319 0.73 -26.36 17.99
CA LEU A 319 -0.51 -26.83 17.36
C LEU A 319 -0.28 -28.13 16.59
N ALA A 320 -1.11 -29.15 16.86
CA ALA A 320 -1.13 -30.33 16.02
C ALA A 320 -1.74 -29.99 14.65
N GLU A 321 -1.32 -30.67 13.59
CA GLU A 321 -1.95 -30.57 12.27
C GLU A 321 -3.48 -30.77 12.40
N GLY A 322 -4.25 -29.77 11.96
CA GLY A 322 -5.72 -29.74 12.06
C GLY A 322 -6.29 -29.36 13.44
N GLU A 323 -5.47 -28.88 14.38
CA GLU A 323 -5.95 -28.25 15.62
C GLU A 323 -6.31 -26.78 15.36
N ALA A 324 -7.57 -26.42 15.61
CA ALA A 324 -8.04 -25.05 15.44
C ALA A 324 -7.41 -24.10 16.48
N LEU A 325 -7.13 -22.88 16.07
CA LEU A 325 -6.76 -21.80 16.97
C LEU A 325 -8.00 -21.35 17.77
N GLU A 326 -8.05 -21.67 19.07
CA GLU A 326 -9.18 -21.34 19.96
C GLU A 326 -8.86 -20.13 20.85
N GLU A 327 -7.61 -20.01 21.30
CA GLU A 327 -7.16 -18.97 22.23
C GLU A 327 -5.81 -18.39 21.79
N LEU A 328 -5.70 -17.08 21.80
CA LEU A 328 -4.47 -16.33 21.55
C LEU A 328 -4.23 -15.40 22.73
N SER A 329 -3.02 -15.40 23.27
CA SER A 329 -2.59 -14.51 24.34
C SER A 329 -1.29 -13.84 23.95
N PHE A 330 -1.14 -12.56 24.27
CA PHE A 330 0.04 -11.77 23.91
C PHE A 330 0.12 -10.52 24.78
N THR A 331 1.28 -9.90 24.82
CA THR A 331 1.49 -8.56 25.35
C THR A 331 1.66 -7.62 24.17
N LEU A 332 0.76 -6.64 24.04
CA LEU A 332 0.91 -5.58 23.04
C LEU A 332 1.80 -4.50 23.63
N HIS A 333 2.86 -4.13 22.92
CA HIS A 333 3.58 -2.90 23.19
C HIS A 333 3.27 -1.90 22.08
N VAL A 334 2.97 -0.66 22.47
CA VAL A 334 3.00 0.48 21.56
C VAL A 334 4.13 1.38 22.03
N LEU A 335 5.04 1.65 21.10
CA LEU A 335 6.34 2.25 21.32
C LEU A 335 6.39 3.63 20.67
N HIS A 336 7.21 4.50 21.24
CA HIS A 336 7.57 5.77 20.64
C HIS A 336 9.07 6.00 20.75
N TRP A 337 9.65 6.71 19.77
CA TRP A 337 11.06 7.06 19.79
C TRP A 337 11.34 8.19 20.77
N VAL A 338 12.34 8.02 21.62
CA VAL A 338 12.81 9.04 22.57
C VAL A 338 14.30 9.27 22.39
N GLU A 339 14.68 10.51 22.11
CA GLU A 339 16.08 10.94 22.11
C GLU A 339 16.48 11.56 23.45
N ALA A 340 17.51 11.00 24.09
CA ALA A 340 18.11 11.53 25.29
C ALA A 340 19.64 11.47 25.18
N ASP A 341 20.31 12.58 25.50
CA ASP A 341 21.78 12.67 25.51
C ASP A 341 22.48 12.26 24.18
N GLY A 342 21.80 12.45 23.05
CA GLY A 342 22.31 12.11 21.71
C GLY A 342 22.19 10.62 21.34
N TYR A 343 21.43 9.85 22.13
CA TYR A 343 21.05 8.47 21.82
C TYR A 343 19.54 8.38 21.75
N GLY A 344 19.03 7.71 20.72
CA GLY A 344 17.62 7.41 20.59
C GLY A 344 17.31 5.96 20.96
N SER A 345 16.15 5.74 21.56
CA SER A 345 15.64 4.42 21.91
C SER A 345 14.12 4.41 21.89
N TYR A 346 13.53 3.29 21.49
CA TYR A 346 12.10 3.04 21.68
C TYR A 346 11.78 2.86 23.17
N GLN A 347 10.69 3.48 23.62
CA GLN A 347 10.13 3.32 24.96
C GLN A 347 8.65 2.95 24.87
N ASP A 348 8.17 2.18 25.84
CA ASP A 348 6.75 1.87 25.97
C ASP A 348 5.94 3.14 26.22
N LEU A 349 5.10 3.48 25.25
CA LEU A 349 3.98 4.40 25.44
C LEU A 349 2.80 3.68 26.10
N TYR A 350 2.60 2.42 25.73
CA TYR A 350 1.55 1.55 26.23
C TYR A 350 2.05 0.10 26.26
N ASN A 351 1.73 -0.63 27.32
CA ASN A 351 1.88 -2.08 27.37
C ASN A 351 0.74 -2.70 28.16
N ASP A 352 0.16 -3.78 27.62
CA ASP A 352 -0.86 -4.57 28.33
C ASP A 352 -0.94 -5.99 27.76
N THR A 353 -1.47 -6.91 28.56
CA THR A 353 -1.58 -8.33 28.20
C THR A 353 -3.02 -8.69 27.89
N PHE A 354 -3.21 -9.37 26.76
CA PHE A 354 -4.52 -9.72 26.22
C PHE A 354 -4.70 -11.21 26.06
N THR A 355 -5.95 -11.63 26.04
CA THR A 355 -6.36 -12.97 25.64
C THR A 355 -7.59 -12.85 24.76
N CYS A 356 -7.44 -13.25 23.51
CA CYS A 356 -8.48 -13.31 22.50
C CYS A 356 -8.96 -14.75 22.36
N SER A 357 -10.25 -14.92 22.12
CA SER A 357 -10.83 -16.23 21.84
C SER A 357 -11.50 -16.19 20.48
N PHE A 358 -11.32 -17.26 19.71
CA PHE A 358 -11.93 -17.42 18.39
C PHE A 358 -13.06 -18.44 18.48
N GLY A 359 -14.18 -18.13 17.83
CA GLY A 359 -15.38 -18.99 17.84
C GLY A 359 -15.18 -20.28 17.04
N LYS A 360 -16.00 -21.31 17.33
CA LYS A 360 -16.11 -22.52 16.51
C LYS A 360 -17.12 -22.39 15.39
#